data_AF-A0A6S6PJC7-F1
#
_entry.id   AF-A0A6S6PJC7-F1
#
_cell.length_a   1.000
_cell.length_b   1.000
_cell.length_c   1.000
_cell.angle_alpha   90.00
_cell.angle_beta   90.00
_cell.angle_gamma   90.00
#
_symmetry.space_group_name_H-M   'P 1'
#
loop_
_entity.id
_entity.type
_entity.pdbx_description
1 polymer ?
#
loop_
_entity_poly.entity_id
_entity_poly.type
_entity_poly.pdbx_seq_one_letter_code
_entity_poly.pdbx_strand_id
1 'polypeptide(L)'
;MNYEQIEIILRNEHPEIWRTLLSLNPFYKNQITRKIAETCGVSDCHELAEQVVTWVESCSTDVRDSFALLSLSYEEIKEKQRITGERLTRRANLLRRNLRRILDIQPDADEFQNEFNKDKTESEKSYIIKYDSQDSGWTAYDAKQKELRRRYRINQDIAEHIDDFATHFLGYTGLFLSLTLPGEYHGCSYEEAKSEISRRWTNIRRRLKYRNILTLGMSVIELQRDETPHYHIQLYISPERRQYVESIILEEFPNENDRRNDAIQNIWDALGVIGYSLKDEGKTDTYVTFIGLTKDIKSRYDNVYRGKSHRNLSDWRLTKSRRMMSAGKPDGRILLMLHGFADDRLNSLSSRHPDFYYIRNDIQHLQVSYVHALHFGVFRNFNNLNDETEKRCQRPEIFVVFCGFYTFVASQVYNNQECILSVRYFWECELSRGQPPPLREEKRLNQSEQTNNIRHFSRLAQKSYIPLERCGISRNLNIND
;
A
#
# COMPACT_ATOMS: atom_id res chain seq x y z
N MET A 1 -35.10 9.26 29.11
CA MET A 1 -34.85 10.05 30.33
C MET A 1 -33.49 10.69 30.22
N ASN A 2 -33.34 11.93 30.68
CA ASN A 2 -32.08 12.68 30.67
C ASN A 2 -31.40 12.59 32.04
N TYR A 3 -30.07 12.74 32.06
CA TYR A 3 -29.28 12.69 33.29
C TYR A 3 -29.74 13.71 34.35
N GLU A 4 -30.14 14.90 33.92
CA GLU A 4 -30.64 15.98 34.80
C GLU A 4 -31.81 15.53 35.69
N GLN A 5 -32.61 14.54 35.23
CA GLN A 5 -33.76 14.04 35.97
C GLN A 5 -33.35 13.18 37.18
N ILE A 6 -32.17 12.57 37.14
CA ILE A 6 -31.65 11.69 38.20
C ILE A 6 -30.51 12.35 38.99
N GLU A 7 -29.96 13.47 38.52
CA GLU A 7 -28.79 14.11 39.12
C GLU A 7 -29.00 14.50 40.58
N ILE A 8 -30.19 15.02 40.93
CA ILE A 8 -30.50 15.42 42.31
C ILE A 8 -30.45 14.21 43.25
N ILE A 9 -30.95 13.06 42.79
CA ILE A 9 -30.96 11.81 43.56
C ILE A 9 -29.52 11.33 43.75
N LEU A 10 -28.75 11.25 42.65
CA LEU A 10 -27.33 10.89 42.71
C LEU A 10 -26.52 11.81 43.64
N ARG A 11 -26.79 13.12 43.61
CA ARG A 11 -26.07 14.09 44.46
C ARG A 11 -26.38 13.91 45.94
N ASN A 12 -27.64 13.62 46.28
CA ASN A 12 -28.10 13.54 47.67
C ASN A 12 -27.81 12.17 48.29
N GLU A 13 -27.96 11.10 47.52
CA GLU A 13 -27.91 9.72 48.02
C GLU A 13 -26.59 9.01 47.69
N HIS A 14 -25.95 9.35 46.55
CA HIS A 14 -24.73 8.70 46.05
C HIS A 14 -23.62 9.71 45.69
N PRO A 15 -23.16 10.55 46.64
CA PRO A 15 -22.32 11.70 46.34
C PRO A 15 -20.97 11.35 45.69
N GLU A 16 -20.38 10.20 45.98
CA GLU A 16 -19.11 9.77 45.35
C GLU A 16 -19.27 9.39 43.88
N ILE A 17 -20.37 8.71 43.54
CA ILE A 17 -20.71 8.38 42.16
C ILE A 17 -21.04 9.65 41.38
N TRP A 18 -21.81 10.56 41.99
CA TRP A 18 -22.06 11.88 41.40
C TRP A 18 -20.77 12.65 41.12
N ARG A 19 -19.80 12.69 42.05
CA ARG A 19 -18.49 13.33 41.83
C ARG A 19 -17.70 12.68 40.69
N THR A 20 -17.74 11.35 40.59
CA THR A 20 -17.09 10.60 39.51
C THR A 20 -17.68 11.00 38.16
N LEU A 21 -19.01 11.00 38.07
CA LEU A 21 -19.74 11.41 36.87
C LEU A 21 -19.63 12.90 36.59
N LEU A 22 -19.37 13.76 37.58
CA LEU A 22 -19.31 15.21 37.40
C LEU A 22 -18.38 15.62 36.25
N SER A 23 -17.22 14.96 36.16
CA SER A 23 -16.19 15.18 35.12
C SER A 23 -16.57 14.69 33.72
N LEU A 24 -17.61 13.87 33.61
CA LEU A 24 -18.07 13.28 32.36
C LEU A 24 -18.88 14.29 31.53
N ASN A 25 -18.64 14.32 30.22
CA ASN A 25 -19.36 15.20 29.32
C ASN A 25 -20.88 14.91 29.36
N PRO A 26 -21.76 15.94 29.33
CA PRO A 26 -23.22 15.76 29.33
C PRO A 26 -23.75 14.77 28.29
N PHE A 27 -23.12 14.72 27.11
CA PHE A 27 -23.47 13.74 26.07
C PHE A 27 -23.38 12.32 26.63
N TYR A 28 -22.22 11.92 27.17
CA TYR A 28 -22.02 10.57 27.68
C TYR A 28 -22.86 10.27 28.93
N LYS A 29 -23.08 11.25 29.81
CA LYS A 29 -24.01 11.12 30.95
C LYS A 29 -25.41 10.73 30.47
N ASN A 30 -25.94 11.48 29.51
CA ASN A 30 -27.25 11.21 28.93
C ASN A 30 -27.31 9.86 28.22
N GLN A 31 -26.23 9.47 27.54
CA GLN A 31 -26.15 8.16 26.88
C GLN A 31 -26.19 7.00 27.87
N ILE A 32 -25.44 7.10 28.97
CA ILE A 32 -25.45 6.12 30.07
C ILE A 32 -26.88 6.01 30.63
N THR A 33 -27.47 7.14 31.03
CA THR A 33 -28.83 7.16 31.59
C THR A 33 -29.87 6.56 30.63
N ARG A 34 -29.80 6.92 29.34
CA ARG A 34 -30.72 6.40 28.32
C ARG A 34 -30.57 4.89 28.12
N LYS A 35 -29.34 4.41 27.92
CA LYS A 35 -29.07 2.98 27.67
C LYS A 35 -29.46 2.12 28.87
N ILE A 36 -29.24 2.59 30.09
CA ILE A 36 -29.64 1.87 31.30
C ILE A 36 -31.16 1.85 31.45
N ALA A 37 -31.84 2.98 31.20
CA ALA A 37 -33.31 3.01 31.20
C ALA A 37 -33.91 2.03 30.17
N GLU A 38 -33.33 1.97 28.97
CA GLU A 38 -33.75 1.03 27.91
C GLU A 38 -33.48 -0.43 28.28
N THR A 39 -32.31 -0.73 28.83
CA THR A 39 -31.88 -2.11 29.15
C THR A 39 -32.63 -2.67 30.35
N CYS A 40 -32.85 -1.85 31.38
CA CYS A 40 -33.53 -2.27 32.61
C CYS A 40 -35.05 -2.10 32.53
N GLY A 41 -35.58 -1.43 31.50
CA GLY A 41 -37.02 -1.15 31.36
C GLY A 41 -37.57 -0.20 32.43
N VAL A 42 -36.71 0.64 33.00
CA VAL A 42 -37.04 1.49 34.15
C VAL A 42 -37.57 2.84 33.67
N SER A 43 -38.67 3.28 34.28
CA SER A 43 -39.27 4.60 34.03
C SER A 43 -39.25 5.52 35.26
N ASP A 44 -38.98 4.97 36.44
CA ASP A 44 -38.85 5.74 37.67
C ASP A 44 -37.44 6.35 37.82
N CYS A 45 -37.37 7.60 38.29
CA CYS A 45 -36.10 8.32 38.38
C CYS A 45 -35.19 7.77 39.48
N HIS A 46 -35.75 7.29 40.58
CA HIS A 46 -34.98 6.77 41.70
C HIS A 46 -34.42 5.39 41.38
N GLU A 47 -35.26 4.49 40.86
CA GLU A 47 -34.80 3.19 40.37
C GLU A 47 -33.74 3.34 39.28
N LEU A 48 -33.91 4.30 38.35
CA LEU A 48 -32.91 4.56 37.31
C LEU A 48 -31.58 5.06 37.90
N ALA A 49 -31.63 5.91 38.93
CA ALA A 49 -30.43 6.38 39.61
C ALA A 49 -29.65 5.22 40.24
N GLU A 50 -30.33 4.28 40.90
CA GLU A 50 -29.72 3.06 41.47
C GLU A 50 -29.08 2.18 40.39
N GLN A 51 -29.75 2.02 39.24
CA GLN A 51 -29.19 1.25 38.12
C GLN A 51 -27.95 1.94 37.52
N VAL A 52 -27.95 3.28 37.45
CA VAL A 52 -26.77 4.05 37.01
C VAL A 52 -25.61 3.89 37.99
N VAL A 53 -25.87 3.93 39.31
CA VAL A 53 -24.86 3.66 40.34
C VAL A 53 -24.26 2.28 40.14
N THR A 54 -25.10 1.26 40.04
CA THR A 54 -24.70 -0.14 39.83
C THR A 54 -23.80 -0.27 38.58
N TRP A 55 -24.17 0.38 37.47
CA TRP A 55 -23.38 0.36 36.25
C TRP A 55 -22.02 1.05 36.42
N VAL A 56 -21.96 2.23 37.05
CA VAL A 56 -20.69 2.93 37.29
C VAL A 56 -19.77 2.12 38.19
N GLU A 57 -20.31 1.47 39.23
CA GLU A 57 -19.55 0.61 40.13
C GLU A 57 -19.02 -0.66 39.45
N SER A 58 -19.77 -1.18 38.47
CA SER A 58 -19.33 -2.31 37.65
C SER A 58 -18.19 -1.96 36.67
N CYS A 59 -18.00 -0.68 36.37
CA CYS A 59 -16.90 -0.23 35.51
C CYS A 59 -15.55 -0.38 36.23
N SER A 60 -14.52 -0.79 35.49
CA SER A 60 -13.16 -0.82 36.01
C SER A 60 -12.71 0.57 36.48
N THR A 61 -11.76 0.61 37.41
CA THR A 61 -11.16 1.86 37.89
C THR A 61 -10.57 2.67 36.74
N ASP A 62 -9.91 2.01 35.79
CA ASP A 62 -9.31 2.66 34.62
C ASP A 62 -10.34 3.41 33.76
N VAL A 63 -11.56 2.87 33.63
CA VAL A 63 -12.64 3.53 32.88
C VAL A 63 -13.13 4.77 33.64
N ARG A 64 -13.35 4.64 34.96
CA ARG A 64 -13.82 5.74 35.81
C ARG A 64 -12.80 6.88 35.88
N ASP A 65 -11.52 6.57 36.06
CA ASP A 65 -10.43 7.54 36.10
C ASP A 65 -10.22 8.25 34.75
N SER A 66 -10.72 7.66 33.68
CA SER A 66 -10.63 8.20 32.32
C SER A 66 -11.71 9.23 31.97
N PHE A 67 -12.77 9.36 32.77
CA PHE A 67 -13.91 10.24 32.49
C PHE A 67 -13.49 11.70 32.30
N ALA A 68 -12.58 12.19 33.15
CA ALA A 68 -12.10 13.57 33.04
C ALA A 68 -11.35 13.81 31.73
N LEU A 69 -10.48 12.89 31.29
CA LEU A 69 -9.68 13.08 30.08
C LEU A 69 -10.52 12.91 28.81
N LEU A 70 -11.40 11.91 28.77
CA LEU A 70 -12.24 11.67 27.59
C LEU A 70 -13.27 12.77 27.38
N SER A 71 -13.61 13.55 28.41
CA SER A 71 -14.62 14.62 28.34
C SER A 71 -14.08 15.99 27.96
N LEU A 72 -12.76 16.15 27.81
CA LEU A 72 -12.15 17.41 27.41
C LEU A 72 -12.42 17.72 25.93
N SER A 73 -12.82 18.95 25.65
CA SER A 73 -12.89 19.50 24.29
C SER A 73 -11.51 19.52 23.61
N TYR A 74 -11.49 19.78 22.30
CA TYR A 74 -10.23 19.85 21.56
C TYR A 74 -9.31 20.96 22.07
N GLU A 75 -9.85 22.14 22.36
CA GLU A 75 -9.07 23.28 22.87
C GLU A 75 -8.54 23.04 24.29
N GLU A 76 -9.34 22.43 25.19
CA GLU A 76 -8.86 22.06 26.53
C GLU A 76 -7.73 21.02 26.46
N ILE A 77 -7.83 20.04 25.57
CA ILE A 77 -6.74 19.08 25.33
C ILE A 77 -5.51 19.83 24.84
N LYS A 78 -5.64 20.68 23.82
CA LYS A 78 -4.52 21.43 23.23
C LYS A 78 -3.81 22.30 24.26
N GLU A 79 -4.55 22.98 25.13
CA GLU A 79 -3.97 23.78 26.21
C GLU A 79 -3.25 22.91 27.24
N LYS A 80 -3.85 21.79 27.69
CA LYS A 80 -3.17 20.86 28.58
C LYS A 80 -1.90 20.28 27.96
N GLN A 81 -1.93 19.92 26.68
CA GLN A 81 -0.75 19.42 25.97
C GLN A 81 0.36 20.46 25.85
N ARG A 82 0.01 21.74 25.74
CA ARG A 82 0.99 22.84 25.74
C ARG A 82 1.69 22.96 27.08
N ILE A 83 0.96 22.75 28.18
CA ILE A 83 1.49 22.83 29.54
C ILE A 83 2.32 21.60 29.89
N THR A 84 1.82 20.39 29.60
CA THR A 84 2.46 19.14 30.02
C THR A 84 3.48 18.58 29.02
N GLY A 85 3.39 18.98 27.75
CA GLY A 85 4.15 18.39 26.65
C GLY A 85 3.66 16.99 26.22
N GLU A 86 2.62 16.46 26.86
CA GLU A 86 2.13 15.10 26.59
C GLU A 86 1.25 15.01 25.34
N ARG A 87 1.16 13.81 24.76
CA ARG A 87 0.29 13.53 23.60
C ARG A 87 -1.09 13.02 24.02
N LEU A 88 -1.94 13.93 24.48
CA LEU A 88 -3.25 13.60 25.06
C LEU A 88 -4.36 13.31 24.04
N THR A 89 -4.33 13.91 22.85
CA THR A 89 -5.39 13.72 21.83
C THR A 89 -5.64 12.25 21.48
N ARG A 90 -4.55 11.49 21.28
CA ARG A 90 -4.65 10.06 20.93
C ARG A 90 -5.25 9.25 22.08
N ARG A 91 -4.82 9.55 23.32
CA ARG A 91 -5.32 8.88 24.52
C ARG A 91 -6.80 9.17 24.73
N ALA A 92 -7.23 10.42 24.62
CA ALA A 92 -8.64 10.79 24.75
C ALA A 92 -9.53 10.10 23.69
N ASN A 93 -9.12 10.09 22.42
CA ASN A 93 -9.87 9.40 21.36
C ASN A 93 -10.02 7.89 21.61
N LEU A 94 -8.98 7.25 22.15
CA LEU A 94 -8.99 5.84 22.51
C LEU A 94 -9.95 5.55 23.67
N LEU A 95 -9.93 6.40 24.69
CA LEU A 95 -10.86 6.31 25.83
C LEU A 95 -12.32 6.49 25.39
N ARG A 96 -12.60 7.46 24.51
CA ARG A 96 -13.94 7.65 23.93
C ARG A 96 -14.39 6.44 23.13
N ARG A 97 -13.50 5.83 22.34
CA ARG A 97 -13.79 4.56 21.64
C ARG A 97 -14.17 3.47 22.63
N ASN A 98 -13.38 3.27 23.68
CA ASN A 98 -13.69 2.24 24.67
C ASN A 98 -15.03 2.50 25.36
N LEU A 99 -15.34 3.76 25.69
CA LEU A 99 -16.64 4.12 26.25
C LEU A 99 -17.79 3.87 25.25
N ARG A 100 -17.62 4.22 23.97
CA ARG A 100 -18.60 3.92 22.91
C ARG A 100 -18.85 2.43 22.77
N ARG A 101 -17.80 1.60 22.81
CA ARG A 101 -17.91 0.14 22.75
C ARG A 101 -18.69 -0.42 23.94
N ILE A 102 -18.42 0.07 25.15
CA ILE A 102 -19.16 -0.32 26.37
C ILE A 102 -20.63 0.07 26.28
N LEU A 103 -20.94 1.25 25.72
CA LEU A 103 -22.29 1.79 25.62
C LEU A 103 -23.03 1.39 24.35
N ASP A 104 -22.40 0.62 23.45
CA ASP A 104 -22.88 0.33 22.09
C ASP A 104 -23.39 1.61 21.38
N ILE A 105 -22.51 2.61 21.33
CA ILE A 105 -22.71 3.86 20.61
C ILE A 105 -21.94 3.78 19.30
N GLN A 106 -22.65 3.94 18.19
CA GLN A 106 -22.05 3.96 16.87
C GLN A 106 -21.21 5.24 16.69
N PRO A 107 -20.06 5.20 15.99
CA PRO A 107 -19.16 6.35 15.85
C PRO A 107 -19.81 7.59 15.25
N ASP A 108 -20.76 7.40 14.32
CA ASP A 108 -21.55 8.46 13.70
C ASP A 108 -22.55 9.12 14.67
N ALA A 109 -23.00 8.39 15.69
CA ALA A 109 -23.90 8.88 16.72
C ALA A 109 -23.19 9.58 17.90
N ASP A 110 -21.85 9.57 17.95
CA ASP A 110 -21.07 10.27 18.97
C ASP A 110 -20.86 11.74 18.58
N GLU A 111 -21.88 12.56 18.89
CA GLU A 111 -21.90 14.01 18.60
C GLU A 111 -20.68 14.72 19.19
N PHE A 112 -20.28 14.36 20.41
CA PHE A 112 -19.14 14.98 21.08
C PHE A 112 -17.81 14.64 20.38
N GLN A 113 -17.61 13.38 19.97
CA GLN A 113 -16.43 13.01 19.18
C GLN A 113 -16.43 13.66 17.79
N ASN A 114 -17.61 13.83 17.19
CA ASN A 114 -17.76 14.48 15.88
C ASN A 114 -17.40 15.97 15.97
N GLU A 115 -17.89 16.69 16.98
CA GLU A 115 -17.51 18.07 17.29
C GLU A 115 -16.01 18.17 17.54
N PHE A 116 -15.45 17.31 18.40
CA PHE A 116 -14.01 17.26 18.67
C PHE A 116 -13.17 17.09 17.38
N ASN A 117 -13.60 16.23 16.46
CA ASN A 117 -12.91 16.02 15.18
C ASN A 117 -13.04 17.21 14.23
N LYS A 118 -14.19 17.90 14.27
CA LYS A 118 -14.44 19.12 13.51
C LYS A 118 -13.51 20.24 13.99
N ASP A 119 -13.49 20.52 15.29
CA ASP A 119 -12.65 21.55 15.90
C ASP A 119 -11.17 21.32 15.60
N LYS A 120 -10.72 20.07 15.72
CA LYS A 120 -9.37 19.67 15.35
C LYS A 120 -9.05 19.99 13.88
N THR A 121 -9.99 19.68 12.98
CA THR A 121 -9.81 19.93 11.55
C THR A 121 -9.79 21.44 11.25
N GLU A 122 -10.64 22.22 11.91
CA GLU A 122 -10.66 23.68 11.77
C GLU A 122 -9.37 24.32 12.30
N SER A 123 -8.85 23.85 13.43
CA SER A 123 -7.55 24.28 13.93
C SER A 123 -6.39 23.89 13.01
N GLU A 124 -6.47 22.75 12.31
CA GLU A 124 -5.47 22.35 11.30
C GLU A 124 -5.55 23.24 10.05
N LYS A 125 -6.74 23.71 9.68
CA LYS A 125 -6.97 24.61 8.54
C LYS A 125 -6.56 26.06 8.82
N SER A 126 -6.70 26.53 10.06
CA SER A 126 -6.32 27.90 10.43
C SER A 126 -4.81 28.09 10.61
N TYR A 127 -4.07 27.00 10.86
CA TYR A 127 -2.62 27.08 11.07
C TYR A 127 -1.82 27.04 9.75
N ILE A 128 -1.31 28.21 9.35
CA ILE A 128 -0.46 28.36 8.15
C ILE A 128 0.98 27.95 8.47
N ILE A 129 1.52 26.98 7.73
CA ILE A 129 2.91 26.51 7.85
C ILE A 129 3.85 27.33 6.96
N LYS A 130 3.41 27.67 5.75
CA LYS A 130 4.23 28.41 4.77
C LYS A 130 3.33 29.28 3.91
N TYR A 131 3.70 30.53 3.67
CA TYR A 131 3.02 31.35 2.67
C TYR A 131 3.43 30.91 1.26
N ASP A 132 2.45 30.70 0.38
CA ASP A 132 2.70 30.58 -1.06
C ASP A 132 2.72 31.97 -1.69
N SER A 133 3.33 32.09 -2.86
CA SER A 133 3.39 33.26 -3.73
C SER A 133 2.02 33.84 -4.15
N GLN A 134 0.92 33.14 -3.86
CA GLN A 134 -0.46 33.51 -4.22
C GLN A 134 -1.35 33.82 -3.00
N ASP A 135 -0.79 34.24 -1.86
CA ASP A 135 -1.50 34.69 -0.64
C ASP A 135 -2.39 33.65 0.10
N SER A 136 -2.75 32.52 -0.52
CA SER A 136 -3.38 31.38 0.18
C SER A 136 -2.30 30.49 0.80
N GLY A 137 -1.89 30.79 2.03
CA GLY A 137 -0.85 30.02 2.73
C GLY A 137 -1.11 28.51 2.77
N TRP A 138 -0.03 27.71 2.71
CA TRP A 138 -0.02 26.26 2.90
C TRP A 138 -0.29 25.91 4.36
N THR A 139 -1.45 25.30 4.63
CA THR A 139 -1.90 25.00 6.00
C THR A 139 -1.37 23.68 6.54
N ALA A 140 -1.51 23.45 7.85
CA ALA A 140 -1.24 22.14 8.45
C ALA A 140 -2.16 21.04 7.89
N TYR A 141 -3.42 21.38 7.61
CA TYR A 141 -4.35 20.49 6.93
C TYR A 141 -3.83 20.08 5.54
N ASP A 142 -3.37 21.03 4.72
CA ASP A 142 -2.85 20.74 3.38
C ASP A 142 -1.60 19.84 3.41
N ALA A 143 -0.68 20.13 4.35
CA ALA A 143 0.49 19.30 4.59
C ALA A 143 0.09 17.85 4.92
N LYS A 144 -0.89 17.68 5.81
CA LYS A 144 -1.41 16.37 6.23
C LYS A 144 -2.11 15.64 5.08
N GLN A 145 -2.94 16.33 4.28
CA GLN A 145 -3.61 15.74 3.12
C GLN A 145 -2.61 15.31 2.04
N LYS A 146 -1.59 16.12 1.77
CA LYS A 146 -0.51 15.75 0.84
C LYS A 146 0.23 14.51 1.32
N GLU A 147 0.54 14.43 2.61
CA GLU A 147 1.21 13.25 3.19
C GLU A 147 0.32 12.00 3.16
N LEU A 148 -0.99 12.15 3.39
CA LEU A 148 -1.96 11.08 3.27
C LEU A 148 -2.02 10.51 1.85
N ARG A 149 -2.21 11.36 0.83
CA ARG A 149 -2.23 10.93 -0.58
C ARG A 149 -0.93 10.23 -0.97
N ARG A 150 0.21 10.73 -0.48
CA ARG A 150 1.50 10.11 -0.72
C ARG A 150 1.61 8.72 -0.08
N ARG A 151 1.22 8.57 1.19
CA ARG A 151 1.23 7.27 1.88
C ARG A 151 0.32 6.26 1.20
N TYR A 152 -0.90 6.69 0.82
CA TYR A 152 -1.82 5.89 0.03
C TYR A 152 -1.15 5.39 -1.26
N ARG A 153 -0.54 6.30 -2.03
CA ARG A 153 0.10 5.94 -3.30
C ARG A 153 1.26 4.97 -3.12
N ILE A 154 2.12 5.18 -2.13
CA ILE A 154 3.21 4.25 -1.81
C ILE A 154 2.66 2.88 -1.42
N ASN A 155 1.64 2.83 -0.57
CA ASN A 155 1.05 1.56 -0.15
C ASN A 155 0.43 0.83 -1.35
N GLN A 156 -0.29 1.56 -2.20
CA GLN A 156 -0.89 1.04 -3.42
C GLN A 156 0.18 0.48 -4.36
N ASP A 157 1.20 1.28 -4.71
CA ASP A 157 2.25 0.86 -5.65
C ASP A 157 3.00 -0.38 -5.16
N ILE A 158 3.33 -0.44 -3.87
CA ILE A 158 3.98 -1.63 -3.29
C ILE A 158 3.07 -2.85 -3.38
N ALA A 159 1.77 -2.72 -3.05
CA ALA A 159 0.83 -3.82 -3.14
C ALA A 159 0.67 -4.34 -4.59
N GLU A 160 0.61 -3.43 -5.57
CA GLU A 160 0.57 -3.76 -6.99
C GLU A 160 1.85 -4.48 -7.45
N HIS A 161 3.02 -4.07 -6.97
CA HIS A 161 4.28 -4.78 -7.26
C HIS A 161 4.33 -6.17 -6.61
N ILE A 162 3.74 -6.33 -5.42
CA ILE A 162 3.64 -7.65 -4.77
C ILE A 162 2.75 -8.57 -5.59
N ASP A 163 1.59 -8.08 -6.02
CA ASP A 163 0.66 -8.84 -6.87
C ASP A 163 1.34 -9.32 -8.15
N ASP A 164 1.97 -8.40 -8.88
CA ASP A 164 2.69 -8.72 -10.12
C ASP A 164 3.81 -9.75 -9.88
N PHE A 165 4.60 -9.58 -8.83
CA PHE A 165 5.64 -10.53 -8.49
C PHE A 165 5.07 -11.90 -8.12
N ALA A 166 4.06 -11.94 -7.26
CA ALA A 166 3.51 -13.20 -6.79
C ALA A 166 2.85 -13.99 -7.92
N THR A 167 2.03 -13.33 -8.74
CA THR A 167 1.24 -13.98 -9.78
C THR A 167 2.08 -14.27 -11.02
N HIS A 168 2.71 -13.26 -11.62
CA HIS A 168 3.42 -13.39 -12.89
C HIS A 168 4.84 -13.92 -12.74
N PHE A 169 5.52 -13.62 -11.63
CA PHE A 169 6.89 -14.11 -11.41
C PHE A 169 6.88 -15.47 -10.69
N LEU A 170 6.14 -15.63 -9.60
CA LEU A 170 6.16 -16.88 -8.82
C LEU A 170 5.06 -17.89 -9.19
N GLY A 171 4.03 -17.50 -9.93
CA GLY A 171 2.90 -18.37 -10.24
C GLY A 171 2.05 -18.70 -9.00
N TYR A 172 2.01 -17.80 -8.01
CA TYR A 172 1.25 -17.97 -6.78
C TYR A 172 -0.21 -17.56 -7.00
N THR A 173 -1.10 -18.15 -6.20
CA THR A 173 -2.52 -17.80 -6.16
C THR A 173 -2.80 -16.80 -5.05
N GLY A 174 -3.65 -15.80 -5.33
CA GLY A 174 -4.09 -14.81 -4.36
C GLY A 174 -5.36 -15.21 -3.60
N LEU A 175 -5.34 -15.01 -2.29
CA LEU A 175 -6.48 -15.13 -1.38
C LEU A 175 -6.79 -13.76 -0.77
N PHE A 176 -8.07 -13.39 -0.73
CA PHE A 176 -8.56 -12.27 0.04
C PHE A 176 -9.21 -12.78 1.32
N LEU A 177 -8.66 -12.41 2.47
CA LEU A 177 -9.12 -12.83 3.77
C LEU A 177 -9.86 -11.69 4.46
N SER A 178 -11.04 -11.97 4.99
CA SER A 178 -11.83 -11.06 5.83
C SER A 178 -12.08 -11.71 7.20
N LEU A 179 -11.12 -11.53 8.11
CA LEU A 179 -11.08 -12.23 9.40
C LEU A 179 -11.59 -11.34 10.53
N THR A 180 -12.62 -11.78 11.24
CA THR A 180 -13.22 -11.04 12.36
C THR A 180 -12.96 -11.77 13.67
N LEU A 181 -13.07 -11.04 14.77
CA LEU A 181 -13.08 -11.67 16.09
C LEU A 181 -14.45 -12.29 16.40
N PRO A 182 -14.49 -13.27 17.32
CA PRO A 182 -15.74 -13.76 17.90
C PRO A 182 -16.53 -12.70 18.69
N GLY A 183 -17.81 -12.99 18.94
CA GLY A 183 -18.79 -12.14 19.62
C GLY A 183 -18.31 -11.57 20.96
N GLU A 184 -17.56 -12.34 21.75
CA GLU A 184 -17.08 -11.91 23.07
C GLU A 184 -16.12 -10.70 23.01
N TYR A 185 -15.51 -10.43 21.86
CA TYR A 185 -14.60 -9.28 21.69
C TYR A 185 -15.30 -8.00 21.24
N HIS A 186 -16.60 -8.02 20.99
CA HIS A 186 -17.34 -6.83 20.59
C HIS A 186 -17.56 -5.87 21.78
N GLY A 187 -17.75 -6.42 22.99
CA GLY A 187 -17.95 -5.65 24.22
C GLY A 187 -16.69 -5.36 25.04
N CYS A 188 -15.51 -5.82 24.60
CA CYS A 188 -14.26 -5.59 25.33
C CYS A 188 -13.54 -4.31 24.87
N SER A 189 -12.46 -3.95 25.57
CA SER A 189 -11.63 -2.79 25.19
C SER A 189 -11.03 -2.96 23.78
N TYR A 190 -10.83 -1.85 23.07
CA TYR A 190 -10.21 -1.89 21.74
C TYR A 190 -8.81 -2.52 21.78
N GLU A 191 -8.04 -2.26 22.83
CA GLU A 191 -6.69 -2.78 23.03
C GLU A 191 -6.68 -4.31 23.18
N GLU A 192 -7.64 -4.85 23.93
CA GLU A 192 -7.81 -6.28 24.12
C GLU A 192 -8.18 -6.97 22.80
N ALA A 193 -9.21 -6.47 22.10
CA ALA A 193 -9.60 -6.97 20.79
C ALA A 193 -8.43 -6.89 19.79
N LYS A 194 -7.72 -5.77 19.74
CA LYS A 194 -6.57 -5.58 18.85
C LYS A 194 -5.42 -6.53 19.18
N SER A 195 -5.15 -6.74 20.47
CA SER A 195 -4.12 -7.67 20.93
C SER A 195 -4.44 -9.09 20.47
N GLU A 196 -5.69 -9.52 20.66
CA GLU A 196 -6.12 -10.87 20.29
C GLU A 196 -6.05 -11.11 18.78
N ILE A 197 -6.61 -10.20 17.97
CA ILE A 197 -6.59 -10.39 16.51
C ILE A 197 -5.14 -10.41 15.98
N SER A 198 -4.28 -9.55 16.53
CA SER A 198 -2.85 -9.50 16.18
C SER A 198 -2.10 -10.77 16.61
N ARG A 199 -2.47 -11.35 17.76
CA ARG A 199 -1.91 -12.62 18.27
C ARG A 199 -2.25 -13.77 17.34
N ARG A 200 -3.52 -13.92 16.95
CA ARG A 200 -3.98 -14.94 15.99
C ARG A 200 -3.25 -14.82 14.65
N TRP A 201 -3.19 -13.62 14.07
CA TRP A 201 -2.45 -13.41 12.82
C TRP A 201 -0.95 -13.70 12.94
N THR A 202 -0.34 -13.36 14.09
CA THR A 202 1.06 -13.67 14.35
C THR A 202 1.31 -15.18 14.48
N ASN A 203 0.38 -15.93 15.08
CA ASN A 203 0.44 -17.39 15.13
C ASN A 203 0.38 -18.01 13.74
N ILE A 204 -0.55 -17.57 12.89
CA ILE A 204 -0.65 -18.03 11.49
C ILE A 204 0.71 -17.85 10.80
N ARG A 205 1.25 -16.62 10.80
CA ARG A 205 2.54 -16.33 10.16
C ARG A 205 3.68 -17.17 10.74
N ARG A 206 3.71 -17.38 12.06
CA ARG A 206 4.72 -18.21 12.74
C ARG A 206 4.65 -19.66 12.26
N ARG A 207 3.45 -20.25 12.19
CA ARG A 207 3.24 -21.64 11.73
C ARG A 207 3.60 -21.82 10.27
N LEU A 208 3.28 -20.85 9.41
CA LEU A 208 3.65 -20.86 8.00
C LEU A 208 5.17 -20.75 7.82
N LYS A 209 5.83 -19.84 8.56
CA LYS A 209 7.28 -19.70 8.57
C LYS A 209 7.99 -20.97 9.05
N TYR A 210 7.49 -21.62 10.10
CA TYR A 210 8.05 -22.87 10.62
C TYR A 210 8.06 -23.98 9.56
N ARG A 211 7.05 -24.02 8.69
CA ARG A 211 6.99 -24.96 7.55
C ARG A 211 7.67 -24.45 6.27
N ASN A 212 8.45 -23.37 6.37
CA ASN A 212 9.14 -22.75 5.24
C ASN A 212 8.20 -22.39 4.07
N ILE A 213 6.96 -21.99 4.38
CA ILE A 213 5.98 -21.56 3.38
C ILE A 213 6.17 -20.07 3.16
N LEU A 214 6.61 -19.71 1.95
CA LEU A 214 6.69 -18.32 1.54
C LEU A 214 5.26 -17.74 1.41
N THR A 215 5.06 -16.59 2.04
CA THR A 215 3.83 -15.82 1.95
C THR A 215 4.19 -14.39 1.57
N LEU A 216 3.46 -13.84 0.60
CA LEU A 216 3.59 -12.46 0.17
C LEU A 216 2.22 -11.78 0.26
N GLY A 217 2.18 -10.45 0.38
CA GLY A 217 0.91 -9.72 0.32
C GLY A 217 0.85 -8.49 1.19
N MET A 218 -0.36 -8.12 1.57
CA MET A 218 -0.67 -6.95 2.39
C MET A 218 -1.77 -7.30 3.38
N SER A 219 -1.65 -6.80 4.61
CA SER A 219 -2.72 -6.86 5.61
C SER A 219 -3.08 -5.47 6.09
N VAL A 220 -4.38 -5.23 6.22
CA VAL A 220 -4.95 -3.99 6.75
C VAL A 220 -5.84 -4.35 7.94
N ILE A 221 -5.65 -3.66 9.06
CA ILE A 221 -6.62 -3.66 10.15
C ILE A 221 -7.59 -2.51 9.89
N GLU A 222 -8.87 -2.83 9.74
CA GLU A 222 -9.99 -1.88 9.68
C GLU A 222 -10.84 -2.04 10.94
N LEU A 223 -11.68 -1.05 11.25
CA LEU A 223 -12.63 -1.11 12.35
C LEU A 223 -14.02 -1.42 11.78
N GLN A 224 -14.73 -2.35 12.40
CA GLN A 224 -16.15 -2.58 12.15
C GLN A 224 -16.99 -1.40 12.65
N ARG A 225 -18.31 -1.50 12.43
CA ARG A 225 -19.28 -0.46 12.82
C ARG A 225 -19.26 -0.18 14.33
N ASP A 226 -19.09 -1.23 15.12
CA ASP A 226 -18.93 -1.23 16.59
C ASP A 226 -17.47 -0.98 17.04
N GLU A 227 -16.62 -0.51 16.13
CA GLU A 227 -15.19 -0.27 16.33
C GLU A 227 -14.35 -1.52 16.65
N THR A 228 -14.88 -2.75 16.45
CA THR A 228 -14.12 -4.00 16.64
C THR A 228 -13.13 -4.15 15.49
N PRO A 229 -11.83 -4.37 15.77
CA PRO A 229 -10.84 -4.52 14.70
C PRO A 229 -11.06 -5.82 13.93
N HIS A 230 -10.98 -5.75 12.59
CA HIS A 230 -10.97 -6.91 11.71
C HIS A 230 -9.84 -6.78 10.67
N TYR A 231 -9.40 -7.92 10.13
CA TYR A 231 -8.36 -7.95 9.10
C TYR A 231 -8.97 -8.06 7.71
N HIS A 232 -8.47 -7.22 6.81
CA HIS A 232 -8.48 -7.47 5.36
C HIS A 232 -7.07 -7.84 4.91
N ILE A 233 -6.90 -9.04 4.37
CA ILE A 233 -5.58 -9.56 3.99
C ILE A 233 -5.61 -10.01 2.54
N GLN A 234 -4.77 -9.40 1.73
CA GLN A 234 -4.35 -9.94 0.44
C GLN A 234 -3.16 -10.86 0.69
N LEU A 235 -3.32 -12.16 0.45
CA LEU A 235 -2.32 -13.18 0.74
C LEU A 235 -2.03 -14.02 -0.50
N TYR A 236 -0.77 -14.03 -0.94
CA TYR A 236 -0.31 -14.86 -2.04
C TYR A 236 0.49 -16.04 -1.53
N ILE A 237 0.14 -17.21 -2.07
CA ILE A 237 0.73 -18.50 -1.69
C ILE A 237 0.89 -19.42 -2.88
N SER A 238 1.83 -20.34 -2.74
CA SER A 238 1.99 -21.50 -3.62
C SER A 238 0.67 -22.28 -3.74
N PRO A 239 0.18 -22.61 -4.95
CA PRO A 239 -1.08 -23.34 -5.12
C PRO A 239 -1.13 -24.67 -4.34
N GLU A 240 -0.01 -25.38 -4.28
CA GLU A 240 0.14 -26.68 -3.62
C GLU A 240 0.10 -26.58 -2.09
N ARG A 241 0.28 -25.37 -1.54
CA ARG A 241 0.22 -25.13 -0.09
C ARG A 241 -1.12 -24.56 0.35
N ARG A 242 -2.02 -24.24 -0.59
CA ARG A 242 -3.27 -23.54 -0.33
C ARG A 242 -4.13 -24.18 0.74
N GLN A 243 -4.45 -25.47 0.57
CA GLN A 243 -5.34 -26.18 1.50
C GLN A 243 -4.82 -26.14 2.94
N TYR A 244 -3.50 -26.28 3.11
CA TYR A 244 -2.87 -26.20 4.44
C TYR A 244 -2.86 -24.78 5.02
N VAL A 245 -2.67 -23.76 4.18
CA VAL A 245 -2.73 -22.35 4.63
C VAL A 245 -4.14 -22.01 5.10
N GLU A 246 -5.16 -22.39 4.32
CA GLU A 246 -6.57 -22.20 4.69
C GLU A 246 -6.91 -22.91 6.00
N SER A 247 -6.41 -24.14 6.21
CA SER A 247 -6.67 -24.88 7.45
C SER A 247 -6.09 -24.16 8.67
N ILE A 248 -4.85 -23.64 8.59
CA ILE A 248 -4.26 -22.87 9.71
C ILE A 248 -5.06 -21.59 9.99
N ILE A 249 -5.51 -20.90 8.96
CA ILE A 249 -6.31 -19.67 9.12
C ILE A 249 -7.58 -19.99 9.91
N LEU A 250 -8.30 -21.06 9.53
CA LEU A 250 -9.54 -21.48 10.18
C LEU A 250 -9.30 -22.07 11.59
N GLU A 251 -8.15 -22.68 11.85
CA GLU A 251 -7.77 -23.12 13.19
C GLU A 251 -7.55 -21.94 14.15
N GLU A 252 -6.95 -20.84 13.69
CA GLU A 252 -6.72 -19.64 14.51
C GLU A 252 -7.96 -18.72 14.54
N PHE A 253 -8.86 -18.85 13.57
CA PHE A 253 -10.12 -18.14 13.49
C PHE A 253 -11.31 -19.11 13.35
N PRO A 254 -11.64 -19.87 14.41
CA PRO A 254 -12.66 -20.91 14.34
C PRO A 254 -14.07 -20.36 14.08
N ASN A 255 -14.34 -19.11 14.45
CA ASN A 255 -15.59 -18.39 14.17
C ASN A 255 -15.82 -18.15 12.66
N GLU A 256 -14.82 -18.41 11.82
CA GLU A 256 -14.89 -18.25 10.37
C GLU A 256 -15.33 -19.52 9.65
N ASN A 257 -15.39 -20.67 10.34
CA ASN A 257 -15.71 -21.95 9.72
C ASN A 257 -17.08 -21.95 9.03
N ASP A 258 -18.10 -21.38 9.68
CA ASP A 258 -19.47 -21.33 9.16
C ASP A 258 -19.60 -20.38 7.97
N ARG A 259 -18.71 -19.38 7.88
CA ARG A 259 -18.66 -18.38 6.81
C ARG A 259 -17.39 -18.49 5.96
N ARG A 260 -16.81 -19.70 5.85
CA ARG A 260 -15.50 -19.92 5.21
C ARG A 260 -15.40 -19.31 3.82
N ASN A 261 -16.44 -19.47 3.01
CA ASN A 261 -16.46 -19.00 1.62
C ASN A 261 -16.47 -17.46 1.54
N ASP A 262 -16.99 -16.77 2.55
CA ASP A 262 -16.99 -15.31 2.64
C ASP A 262 -15.68 -14.81 3.27
N ALA A 263 -15.15 -15.56 4.24
CA ALA A 263 -13.93 -15.24 4.96
C ALA A 263 -12.65 -15.44 4.12
N ILE A 264 -12.65 -16.42 3.21
CA ILE A 264 -11.51 -16.79 2.36
C ILE A 264 -11.97 -16.82 0.90
N GLN A 265 -11.70 -15.73 0.17
CA GLN A 265 -12.08 -15.57 -1.22
C GLN A 265 -10.87 -15.64 -2.15
N ASN A 266 -11.10 -15.99 -3.41
CA ASN A 266 -10.09 -15.88 -4.46
C ASN A 266 -9.93 -14.43 -4.90
N ILE A 267 -8.70 -14.01 -5.18
CA ILE A 267 -8.45 -12.71 -5.80
C ILE A 267 -8.52 -12.87 -7.31
N TRP A 268 -9.60 -12.33 -7.90
CA TRP A 268 -9.76 -12.22 -9.35
C TRP A 268 -9.47 -10.79 -9.85
N ASP A 269 -9.66 -9.80 -8.98
CA ASP A 269 -9.36 -8.39 -9.21
C ASP A 269 -8.46 -7.87 -8.10
N ALA A 270 -7.14 -7.98 -8.30
CA ALA A 270 -6.16 -7.53 -7.32
C ALA A 270 -6.23 -6.02 -7.08
N LEU A 271 -6.49 -5.22 -8.13
CA LEU A 271 -6.55 -3.76 -8.01
C LEU A 271 -7.78 -3.31 -7.22
N GLY A 272 -8.93 -3.94 -7.47
CA GLY A 272 -10.15 -3.72 -6.67
C GLY A 272 -9.94 -4.07 -5.20
N VAL A 273 -9.29 -5.20 -4.91
CA VAL A 273 -8.97 -5.62 -3.54
C VAL A 273 -8.01 -4.64 -2.85
N ILE A 274 -6.98 -4.17 -3.56
CA ILE A 274 -6.03 -3.16 -3.04
C ILE A 274 -6.76 -1.84 -2.77
N GLY A 275 -7.55 -1.36 -3.72
CA GLY A 275 -8.34 -0.14 -3.56
C GLY A 275 -9.32 -0.22 -2.39
N TYR A 276 -10.03 -1.35 -2.26
CA TYR A 276 -10.93 -1.62 -1.14
C TYR A 276 -10.17 -1.65 0.20
N SER A 277 -9.03 -2.34 0.27
CA SER A 277 -8.24 -2.45 1.50
C SER A 277 -7.63 -1.11 1.94
N LEU A 278 -7.35 -0.21 1.00
CA LEU A 278 -6.76 1.10 1.27
C LEU A 278 -7.78 2.25 1.34
N LYS A 279 -9.09 1.97 1.18
CA LYS A 279 -10.17 2.97 1.19
C LYS A 279 -10.16 3.85 2.45
N ASP A 280 -9.68 3.27 3.56
CA ASP A 280 -9.65 3.87 4.89
C ASP A 280 -8.27 4.38 5.30
N GLU A 281 -7.31 4.47 4.37
CA GLU A 281 -5.99 5.04 4.63
C GLU A 281 -6.12 6.47 5.21
N GLY A 282 -5.62 6.65 6.42
CA GLY A 282 -5.68 7.93 7.13
C GLY A 282 -6.77 8.03 8.19
N LYS A 283 -7.71 7.08 8.24
CA LYS A 283 -8.58 6.93 9.40
C LYS A 283 -7.75 6.52 10.62
N THR A 284 -8.26 6.87 11.80
CA THR A 284 -7.60 6.53 13.06
C THR A 284 -7.57 5.03 13.24
N ASP A 285 -6.41 4.50 13.60
CA ASP A 285 -6.21 3.09 13.92
C ASP A 285 -6.39 2.08 12.77
N THR A 286 -6.32 2.57 11.54
CA THR A 286 -6.09 1.74 10.35
C THR A 286 -4.58 1.54 10.16
N TYR A 287 -4.15 0.29 9.99
CA TYR A 287 -2.73 -0.04 9.84
C TYR A 287 -2.50 -0.94 8.63
N VAL A 288 -1.69 -0.46 7.68
CA VAL A 288 -1.28 -1.23 6.49
C VAL A 288 0.12 -1.82 6.72
N THR A 289 0.25 -3.14 6.62
CA THR A 289 1.53 -3.84 6.71
C THR A 289 1.72 -4.79 5.53
N PHE A 290 2.95 -4.94 5.06
CA PHE A 290 3.29 -5.85 3.97
C PHE A 290 3.80 -7.20 4.50
N ILE A 291 3.34 -8.27 3.88
CA ILE A 291 3.69 -9.65 4.21
C ILE A 291 4.82 -10.07 3.26
N GLY A 292 5.88 -10.66 3.83
CA GLY A 292 7.04 -11.13 3.07
C GLY A 292 8.04 -10.04 2.64
N LEU A 293 7.78 -8.77 2.97
CA LEU A 293 8.69 -7.65 2.70
C LEU A 293 9.44 -7.18 3.96
N THR A 294 10.55 -6.46 3.76
CA THR A 294 11.33 -5.89 4.87
C THR A 294 10.52 -4.83 5.63
N LYS A 295 10.81 -4.67 6.94
CA LYS A 295 10.08 -3.70 7.79
C LYS A 295 10.22 -2.25 7.30
N ASP A 296 11.32 -1.93 6.63
CA ASP A 296 11.66 -0.59 6.12
C ASP A 296 11.18 -0.35 4.68
N ILE A 297 10.47 -1.30 4.05
CA ILE A 297 10.13 -1.23 2.62
C ILE A 297 9.46 0.08 2.20
N LYS A 298 8.56 0.63 3.02
CA LYS A 298 7.86 1.90 2.72
C LYS A 298 8.84 3.07 2.64
N SER A 299 9.75 3.16 3.61
CA SER A 299 10.82 4.18 3.63
C SER A 299 11.78 3.98 2.47
N ARG A 300 12.11 2.73 2.15
CA ARG A 300 12.98 2.39 1.04
C ARG A 300 12.39 2.82 -0.29
N TYR A 301 11.15 2.42 -0.56
CA TYR A 301 10.43 2.77 -1.77
C TYR A 301 10.37 4.29 -1.95
N ASP A 302 9.96 5.01 -0.91
CA ASP A 302 9.85 6.47 -0.95
C ASP A 302 11.19 7.17 -1.19
N ASN A 303 12.27 6.73 -0.52
CA ASN A 303 13.58 7.31 -0.73
C ASN A 303 14.04 7.14 -2.19
N VAL A 304 13.89 5.93 -2.75
CA VAL A 304 14.26 5.68 -4.15
C VAL A 304 13.40 6.48 -5.13
N TYR A 305 12.09 6.54 -4.89
CA TYR A 305 11.17 7.34 -5.70
C TYR A 305 11.60 8.82 -5.75
N ARG A 306 12.04 9.35 -4.62
CA ARG A 306 12.55 10.73 -4.47
C ARG A 306 13.97 10.93 -4.96
N GLY A 307 14.65 9.89 -5.43
CA GLY A 307 16.06 9.95 -5.81
C GLY A 307 17.01 10.16 -4.64
N LYS A 308 16.59 9.81 -3.42
CA LYS A 308 17.46 9.77 -2.24
C LYS A 308 18.18 8.42 -2.19
N SER A 309 19.39 8.43 -1.65
CA SER A 309 20.11 7.19 -1.36
C SER A 309 19.39 6.38 -0.28
N HIS A 310 19.58 5.07 -0.31
CA HIS A 310 19.15 4.17 0.75
C HIS A 310 20.29 3.23 1.10
N ARG A 311 20.45 2.96 2.40
CA ARG A 311 21.47 2.03 2.89
C ARG A 311 21.32 0.68 2.17
N ASN A 312 22.45 0.13 1.73
CA ASN A 312 22.57 -1.17 1.05
C ASN A 312 22.04 -1.26 -0.40
N LEU A 313 21.72 -0.14 -1.05
CA LEU A 313 21.44 -0.10 -2.49
C LEU A 313 22.58 0.60 -3.24
N SER A 314 23.02 0.02 -4.35
CA SER A 314 23.98 0.65 -5.26
C SER A 314 23.33 1.77 -6.07
N ASP A 315 24.11 2.77 -6.50
CA ASP A 315 23.63 3.87 -7.35
C ASP A 315 22.96 3.38 -8.63
N TRP A 316 23.46 2.26 -9.18
CA TRP A 316 22.85 1.60 -10.32
C TRP A 316 21.45 1.07 -10.01
N ARG A 317 21.26 0.39 -8.86
CA ARG A 317 19.93 -0.07 -8.42
C ARG A 317 18.98 1.10 -8.20
N LEU A 318 19.44 2.15 -7.52
CA LEU A 318 18.66 3.37 -7.29
C LEU A 318 18.19 3.98 -8.63
N THR A 319 19.11 4.13 -9.58
CA THR A 319 18.82 4.71 -10.90
C THR A 319 17.84 3.85 -11.69
N LYS A 320 18.03 2.54 -11.71
CA LYS A 320 17.16 1.61 -12.45
C LYS A 320 15.78 1.52 -11.82
N SER A 321 15.68 1.29 -10.51
CA SER A 321 14.41 1.27 -9.79
C SER A 321 13.63 2.56 -9.99
N ARG A 322 14.29 3.73 -9.91
CA ARG A 322 13.62 5.02 -10.14
C ARG A 322 13.06 5.14 -11.55
N ARG A 323 13.80 4.70 -12.57
CA ARG A 323 13.31 4.69 -13.97
C ARG A 323 12.10 3.76 -14.12
N MET A 324 12.14 2.59 -13.49
CA MET A 324 11.02 1.64 -13.50
C MET A 324 9.79 2.23 -12.81
N MET A 325 9.95 2.79 -11.61
CA MET A 325 8.87 3.48 -10.89
C MET A 325 8.28 4.66 -11.69
N SER A 326 9.13 5.41 -12.39
CA SER A 326 8.70 6.55 -13.22
C SER A 326 7.88 6.13 -14.44
N ALA A 327 7.94 4.86 -14.86
CA ALA A 327 7.09 4.35 -15.93
C ALA A 327 5.62 4.19 -15.49
N GLY A 328 5.34 4.24 -14.19
CA GLY A 328 3.97 4.24 -13.65
C GLY A 328 3.21 2.94 -13.85
N LYS A 329 3.91 1.82 -14.06
CA LYS A 329 3.32 0.49 -14.23
C LYS A 329 3.73 -0.43 -13.09
N PRO A 330 2.85 -1.34 -12.62
CA PRO A 330 3.24 -2.40 -11.72
C PRO A 330 4.38 -3.23 -12.31
N ASP A 331 5.44 -3.46 -11.52
CA ASP A 331 6.54 -4.34 -11.91
C ASP A 331 7.18 -4.92 -10.64
N GLY A 332 6.91 -6.20 -10.38
CA GLY A 332 7.40 -6.93 -9.23
C GLY A 332 8.92 -6.99 -9.12
N ARG A 333 9.64 -6.82 -10.25
CA ARG A 333 11.11 -6.76 -10.26
C ARG A 333 11.62 -5.51 -9.54
N ILE A 334 10.82 -4.47 -9.39
CA ILE A 334 11.17 -3.31 -8.56
C ILE A 334 11.49 -3.76 -7.13
N LEU A 335 10.73 -4.71 -6.57
CA LEU A 335 10.98 -5.23 -5.23
C LEU A 335 12.32 -5.95 -5.14
N LEU A 336 12.71 -6.72 -6.16
CA LEU A 336 14.04 -7.33 -6.25
C LEU A 336 15.14 -6.27 -6.33
N MET A 337 14.96 -5.24 -7.16
CA MET A 337 15.93 -4.16 -7.31
C MET A 337 16.09 -3.35 -6.01
N LEU A 338 15.03 -3.22 -5.24
CA LEU A 338 15.03 -2.62 -3.91
C LEU A 338 15.53 -3.56 -2.80
N HIS A 339 15.87 -4.83 -3.04
CA HIS A 339 16.12 -5.82 -1.97
C HIS A 339 14.94 -5.87 -0.96
N GLY A 340 13.73 -5.72 -1.46
CA GLY A 340 12.54 -5.44 -0.66
C GLY A 340 11.99 -6.64 0.10
N PHE A 341 12.43 -7.86 -0.21
CA PHE A 341 11.91 -9.07 0.43
C PHE A 341 12.58 -9.31 1.78
N ALA A 342 11.83 -9.85 2.74
CA ALA A 342 12.37 -10.28 4.02
C ALA A 342 13.10 -11.62 3.94
N ASP A 343 12.83 -12.42 2.90
CA ASP A 343 13.54 -13.66 2.61
C ASP A 343 14.69 -13.39 1.64
N ASP A 344 15.93 -13.59 2.09
CA ASP A 344 17.12 -13.29 1.30
C ASP A 344 17.25 -14.17 0.04
N ARG A 345 16.60 -15.35 0.03
CA ARG A 345 16.58 -16.22 -1.16
C ARG A 345 15.79 -15.59 -2.32
N LEU A 346 14.80 -14.75 -2.03
CA LEU A 346 14.14 -13.97 -3.08
C LEU A 346 15.04 -12.83 -3.57
N ASN A 347 15.67 -12.11 -2.64
CA ASN A 347 16.57 -11.01 -3.00
C ASN A 347 17.75 -11.48 -3.85
N SER A 348 18.26 -12.69 -3.58
CA SER A 348 19.38 -13.30 -4.32
C SER A 348 19.04 -13.60 -5.78
N LEU A 349 17.76 -13.67 -6.18
CA LEU A 349 17.36 -13.79 -7.59
C LEU A 349 17.93 -12.66 -8.46
N SER A 350 18.23 -11.51 -7.85
CA SER A 350 18.86 -10.37 -8.51
C SER A 350 20.40 -10.31 -8.33
N SER A 351 21.02 -11.36 -7.81
CA SER A 351 22.47 -11.45 -7.59
C SER A 351 23.19 -12.09 -8.78
N ARG A 352 24.53 -12.12 -8.76
CA ARG A 352 25.34 -12.78 -9.79
C ARG A 352 25.22 -14.30 -9.79
N HIS A 353 24.87 -14.85 -8.62
CA HIS A 353 24.66 -16.28 -8.41
C HIS A 353 23.26 -16.45 -7.81
N PRO A 354 22.20 -16.40 -8.64
CA PRO A 354 20.84 -16.50 -8.15
C PRO A 354 20.57 -17.79 -7.37
N ASP A 355 19.83 -17.68 -6.27
CA ASP A 355 19.25 -18.85 -5.60
C ASP A 355 17.92 -19.20 -6.27
N PHE A 356 17.85 -20.37 -6.88
CA PHE A 356 16.66 -20.84 -7.59
C PHE A 356 15.66 -21.56 -6.68
N TYR A 357 15.78 -21.48 -5.35
CA TYR A 357 14.92 -22.17 -4.39
C TYR A 357 13.41 -22.04 -4.66
N TYR A 358 12.96 -20.87 -5.10
CA TYR A 358 11.54 -20.59 -5.39
C TYR A 358 11.14 -20.73 -6.86
N ILE A 359 12.10 -21.03 -7.73
CA ILE A 359 11.95 -21.11 -9.18
C ILE A 359 11.64 -22.56 -9.56
N ARG A 360 10.61 -22.76 -10.38
CA ARG A 360 10.03 -24.07 -10.66
C ARG A 360 9.96 -24.44 -12.13
N ASN A 361 10.06 -23.46 -13.01
CA ASN A 361 9.93 -23.69 -14.45
C ASN A 361 10.82 -22.75 -15.26
N ASP A 362 10.97 -23.09 -16.53
CA ASP A 362 11.87 -22.41 -17.47
C ASP A 362 11.50 -20.94 -17.72
N ILE A 363 10.20 -20.61 -17.62
CA ILE A 363 9.72 -19.23 -17.77
C ILE A 363 10.25 -18.38 -16.62
N GLN A 364 10.22 -18.90 -15.39
CA GLN A 364 10.72 -18.22 -14.21
C GLN A 364 12.25 -18.06 -14.25
N HIS A 365 12.98 -19.09 -14.69
CA HIS A 365 14.42 -18.98 -14.94
C HIS A 365 14.75 -17.90 -15.99
N LEU A 366 13.93 -17.79 -17.05
CA LEU A 366 14.07 -16.73 -18.04
C LEU A 366 13.78 -15.35 -17.43
N GLN A 367 12.76 -15.22 -16.57
CA GLN A 367 12.49 -13.98 -15.82
C GLN A 367 13.67 -13.58 -14.92
N VAL A 368 14.31 -14.54 -14.25
CA VAL A 368 15.54 -14.30 -13.49
C VAL A 368 16.69 -13.84 -14.41
N SER A 369 16.80 -14.44 -15.60
CA SER A 369 17.78 -14.03 -16.63
C SER A 369 17.57 -12.56 -17.04
N TYR A 370 16.31 -12.12 -17.19
CA TYR A 370 15.98 -10.72 -17.46
C TYR A 370 16.32 -9.80 -16.29
N VAL A 371 16.04 -10.19 -15.04
CA VAL A 371 16.44 -9.41 -13.86
C VAL A 371 17.96 -9.27 -13.79
N HIS A 372 18.70 -10.34 -14.07
CA HIS A 372 20.16 -10.32 -14.14
C HIS A 372 20.65 -9.34 -15.21
N ALA A 373 20.05 -9.37 -16.41
CA ALA A 373 20.38 -8.41 -17.48
C ALA A 373 20.06 -6.96 -17.08
N LEU A 374 18.94 -6.72 -16.39
CA LEU A 374 18.60 -5.38 -15.87
C LEU A 374 19.62 -4.88 -14.84
N HIS A 375 20.08 -5.77 -13.96
CA HIS A 375 20.98 -5.41 -12.87
C HIS A 375 22.44 -5.32 -13.30
N PHE A 376 22.92 -6.18 -14.20
CA PHE A 376 24.35 -6.25 -14.55
C PHE A 376 24.66 -5.83 -16.00
N GLY A 377 23.64 -5.63 -16.83
CA GLY A 377 23.83 -5.37 -18.27
C GLY A 377 24.34 -6.59 -19.03
N VAL A 378 24.26 -7.78 -18.43
CA VAL A 378 24.67 -9.06 -19.03
C VAL A 378 23.50 -10.03 -18.97
N PHE A 379 23.09 -10.52 -20.14
CA PHE A 379 22.12 -11.60 -20.20
C PHE A 379 22.84 -12.93 -20.00
N ARG A 380 22.35 -13.72 -19.05
CA ARG A 380 22.80 -15.09 -18.78
C ARG A 380 21.59 -15.99 -18.84
N ASN A 381 21.61 -16.99 -19.72
CA ASN A 381 20.50 -17.92 -19.87
C ASN A 381 20.55 -18.99 -18.77
N PHE A 382 19.73 -18.84 -17.74
CA PHE A 382 19.72 -19.81 -16.63
C PHE A 382 19.00 -21.13 -16.95
N ASN A 383 18.38 -21.29 -18.14
CA ASN A 383 17.80 -22.55 -18.60
C ASN A 383 18.85 -23.51 -19.18
N ASN A 384 19.98 -22.99 -19.65
CA ASN A 384 21.04 -23.79 -20.25
C ASN A 384 22.39 -23.44 -19.64
N LEU A 385 22.75 -24.14 -18.58
CA LEU A 385 24.02 -23.91 -17.87
C LEU A 385 25.26 -24.17 -18.74
N ASN A 386 25.12 -24.95 -19.80
CA ASN A 386 26.21 -25.23 -20.75
C ASN A 386 26.39 -24.11 -21.78
N ASP A 387 25.42 -23.19 -21.90
CA ASP A 387 25.54 -22.00 -22.71
C ASP A 387 26.22 -20.90 -21.88
N GLU A 388 27.55 -20.98 -21.77
CA GLU A 388 28.36 -19.96 -21.10
C GLU A 388 28.46 -18.64 -21.88
N THR A 389 27.67 -18.45 -22.95
CA THR A 389 27.71 -17.20 -23.70
C THR A 389 27.09 -16.06 -22.89
N GLU A 390 27.91 -15.42 -22.07
CA GLU A 390 27.60 -14.11 -21.49
C GLU A 390 27.48 -13.08 -22.61
N LYS A 391 26.25 -12.83 -23.04
CA LYS A 391 25.96 -11.77 -24.00
C LYS A 391 25.85 -10.47 -23.22
N ARG A 392 26.93 -9.69 -23.19
CA ARG A 392 26.86 -8.29 -22.76
C ARG A 392 25.81 -7.59 -23.61
N CYS A 393 24.82 -6.97 -22.98
CA CYS A 393 23.91 -6.06 -23.64
C CYS A 393 24.73 -4.83 -24.03
N GLN A 394 25.39 -4.88 -25.20
CA GLN A 394 26.13 -3.76 -25.73
C GLN A 394 25.13 -2.61 -25.94
N ARG A 395 25.37 -1.48 -25.28
CA ARG A 395 24.86 -0.22 -25.81
C ARG A 395 25.52 -0.05 -27.17
N PRO A 396 24.78 0.14 -28.26
CA PRO A 396 25.44 0.52 -29.50
C PRO A 396 26.13 1.86 -29.25
N GLU A 397 27.46 1.85 -29.23
CA GLU A 397 28.22 3.06 -29.50
C GLU A 397 27.98 3.36 -30.98
N ILE A 398 27.24 4.44 -31.25
CA ILE A 398 27.12 4.95 -32.61
C ILE A 398 28.48 5.57 -32.92
N PHE A 399 29.35 4.80 -33.58
CA PHE A 399 30.55 5.35 -34.19
C PHE A 399 30.12 6.09 -35.46
N VAL A 400 30.10 7.41 -35.39
CA VAL A 400 30.02 8.23 -36.60
C VAL A 400 31.43 8.27 -37.19
N VAL A 401 31.68 7.42 -38.18
CA VAL A 401 32.90 7.53 -39.00
C VAL A 401 32.61 8.56 -40.09
N PHE A 402 33.16 9.76 -39.92
CA PHE A 402 33.09 10.79 -40.96
C PHE A 402 34.05 10.42 -42.09
N CYS A 403 33.52 9.91 -43.21
CA CYS A 403 34.21 9.89 -44.50
C CYS A 403 33.56 10.94 -45.41
N GLY A 404 34.38 11.70 -46.14
CA GLY A 404 34.00 12.98 -46.79
C GLY A 404 32.85 12.98 -47.80
N PHE A 405 32.19 11.85 -48.06
CA PHE A 405 31.09 11.74 -49.02
C PHE A 405 29.88 10.91 -48.55
N TYR A 406 30.01 10.12 -47.47
CA TYR A 406 28.93 9.25 -46.98
C TYR A 406 28.95 9.18 -45.44
N THR A 407 27.77 9.21 -44.82
CA THR A 407 27.63 8.87 -43.40
C THR A 407 27.16 7.42 -43.31
N PHE A 408 28.07 6.50 -42.98
CA PHE A 408 27.69 5.12 -42.68
C PHE A 408 27.19 5.06 -41.24
N VAL A 409 25.89 4.86 -41.05
CA VAL A 409 25.33 4.56 -39.73
C VAL A 409 25.13 3.06 -39.62
N ALA A 410 26.06 2.40 -38.92
CA ALA A 410 25.88 1.00 -38.55
C ALA A 410 24.70 0.91 -37.58
N SER A 411 23.55 0.46 -38.10
CA SER A 411 22.33 0.33 -37.31
C SER A 411 22.08 -1.14 -37.04
N GLN A 412 22.22 -1.55 -35.78
CA GLN A 412 21.73 -2.84 -35.32
C GLN A 412 20.24 -2.69 -34.97
N VAL A 413 19.36 -3.27 -35.78
CA VAL A 413 17.93 -3.34 -35.49
C VAL A 413 17.69 -4.63 -34.73
N TYR A 414 17.26 -4.53 -33.47
CA TYR A 414 16.74 -5.69 -32.75
C TYR A 414 15.30 -5.91 -33.20
N ASN A 415 15.04 -7.03 -33.88
CA ASN A 415 13.69 -7.55 -34.01
C ASN A 415 13.46 -8.47 -32.81
N ASN A 416 12.54 -8.11 -31.91
CA ASN A 416 12.26 -8.84 -30.66
C ASN A 416 11.51 -10.17 -30.87
N GLN A 417 11.61 -10.78 -32.06
CA GLN A 417 11.10 -12.11 -32.31
C GLN A 417 12.24 -13.11 -32.14
N GLU A 418 11.96 -14.10 -31.30
CA GLU A 418 12.78 -15.22 -30.84
C GLU A 418 13.93 -15.65 -31.78
N CYS A 419 15.14 -15.75 -31.20
CA CYS A 419 16.23 -16.60 -31.70
C CYS A 419 16.77 -16.35 -33.13
N ILE A 420 16.95 -15.09 -33.57
CA ILE A 420 17.73 -14.80 -34.79
C ILE A 420 19.05 -14.10 -34.46
N LEU A 421 20.14 -14.57 -35.08
CA LEU A 421 21.50 -14.01 -35.05
C LEU A 421 21.49 -12.49 -35.32
N SER A 422 22.44 -11.76 -34.71
CA SER A 422 22.61 -10.33 -34.99
C SER A 422 22.93 -10.12 -36.48
N VAL A 423 21.96 -9.67 -37.27
CA VAL A 423 22.21 -9.25 -38.65
C VAL A 423 22.67 -7.80 -38.61
N ARG A 424 23.89 -7.54 -39.11
CA ARG A 424 24.37 -6.16 -39.30
C ARG A 424 23.75 -5.62 -40.58
N TYR A 425 22.98 -4.54 -40.46
CA TYR A 425 22.51 -3.79 -41.63
C TYR A 425 23.43 -2.59 -41.84
N PHE A 426 23.98 -2.48 -43.05
CA PHE A 426 24.65 -1.28 -43.51
C PHE A 426 23.63 -0.49 -44.33
N TRP A 427 23.26 0.70 -43.84
CA TRP A 427 22.44 1.61 -44.60
C TRP A 427 23.35 2.66 -45.21
N GLU A 428 23.29 2.81 -46.52
CA GLU A 428 23.91 3.92 -47.22
C GLU A 428 22.93 5.09 -47.15
N CYS A 429 23.26 6.09 -46.32
CA CYS A 429 22.47 7.32 -46.29
C CYS A 429 23.10 8.27 -47.33
N GLU A 430 22.49 8.35 -48.52
CA GLU A 430 22.82 9.44 -49.43
C GLU A 430 22.58 10.76 -48.69
N LEU A 431 23.61 11.59 -48.61
CA LEU A 431 23.46 12.97 -48.17
C LEU A 431 22.35 13.59 -49.01
N SER A 432 21.16 13.75 -48.41
CA SER A 432 20.15 14.61 -49.01
C SER A 432 20.87 15.92 -49.29
N ARG A 433 20.87 16.37 -50.55
CA ARG A 433 21.36 17.68 -50.95
C ARG A 433 20.43 18.76 -50.40
N GLY A 434 20.20 18.75 -49.08
CA GLY A 434 19.59 19.82 -48.34
C GLY A 434 20.47 21.03 -48.56
N GLN A 435 19.89 22.05 -49.17
CA GLN A 435 20.55 23.33 -49.36
C GLN A 435 21.22 23.77 -48.04
N PRO A 436 22.39 24.42 -48.10
CA PRO A 436 23.00 24.96 -46.90
C PRO A 436 21.97 25.83 -46.18
N PRO A 437 21.94 25.81 -44.83
CA PRO A 437 21.04 26.67 -44.07
C PRO A 437 21.23 28.11 -44.56
N PRO A 438 20.15 28.89 -44.75
CA PRO A 438 20.26 30.27 -45.22
C PRO A 438 21.22 31.02 -44.30
N LEU A 439 22.15 31.76 -44.92
CA LEU A 439 23.09 32.63 -44.22
C LEU A 439 22.30 33.52 -43.25
N ARG A 440 22.70 33.50 -41.97
CA ARG A 440 22.21 34.45 -40.97
C ARG A 440 22.65 35.85 -41.43
N GLU A 441 21.78 36.57 -42.12
CA GLU A 441 21.81 38.02 -42.07
C GLU A 441 21.44 38.43 -40.63
N GLU A 442 22.30 39.22 -39.99
CA GLU A 442 22.01 39.89 -38.73
C GLU A 442 20.86 40.89 -38.93
N LYS A 443 19.63 40.39 -38.93
CA LYS A 443 18.45 41.23 -38.77
C LYS A 443 18.24 41.49 -37.29
N ARG A 444 18.45 42.75 -36.90
CA ARG A 444 18.01 43.31 -35.62
C ARG A 444 16.57 42.89 -35.37
N LEU A 445 16.35 42.15 -34.28
CA LEU A 445 15.04 41.81 -33.76
C LEU A 445 14.30 43.10 -33.40
N ASN A 446 13.30 43.47 -34.19
CA ASN A 446 12.21 44.29 -33.70
C ASN A 446 11.25 43.38 -32.93
N GLN A 447 11.05 43.71 -31.66
CA GLN A 447 10.13 43.07 -30.75
C GLN A 447 8.68 43.34 -31.17
N SER A 448 8.07 42.40 -31.88
CA SER A 448 6.63 42.15 -31.81
C SER A 448 6.34 40.84 -32.53
N GLU A 449 5.50 39.99 -31.92
CA GLU A 449 4.92 38.76 -32.48
C GLU A 449 5.74 37.47 -32.30
N GLN A 450 5.68 36.92 -31.08
CA GLN A 450 5.72 35.48 -30.89
C GLN A 450 4.41 35.01 -30.24
N THR A 451 3.45 34.65 -31.09
CA THR A 451 2.37 33.73 -30.74
C THR A 451 2.45 32.51 -31.64
N ASN A 452 2.45 31.34 -31.00
CA ASN A 452 1.93 30.06 -31.48
C ASN A 452 2.38 29.57 -32.86
N ASN A 453 3.14 28.47 -32.88
CA ASN A 453 2.75 27.19 -33.47
C ASN A 453 3.99 26.31 -33.65
N ILE A 454 3.90 25.03 -33.25
CA ILE A 454 4.24 23.87 -34.10
C ILE A 454 3.62 22.63 -33.43
N ARG A 455 2.52 22.19 -34.02
CA ARG A 455 2.00 20.82 -33.98
C ARG A 455 2.55 20.08 -35.21
N HIS A 456 2.80 18.79 -35.04
CA HIS A 456 2.80 17.71 -36.03
C HIS A 456 3.80 17.72 -37.20
N PHE A 457 4.61 16.66 -37.25
CA PHE A 457 4.84 15.91 -38.49
C PHE A 457 4.64 14.41 -38.22
N SER A 458 3.54 13.91 -38.76
CA SER A 458 3.24 12.49 -38.99
C SER A 458 2.91 12.38 -40.47
N ARG A 459 3.78 11.71 -41.24
CA ARG A 459 3.53 11.08 -42.56
C ARG A 459 4.87 10.67 -43.16
N LEU A 460 5.09 9.37 -43.31
CA LEU A 460 5.67 8.72 -44.50
C LEU A 460 5.80 7.22 -44.22
N ALA A 461 4.95 6.41 -44.86
CA ALA A 461 5.26 5.11 -45.45
C ALA A 461 3.94 4.37 -45.77
N GLN A 462 3.47 4.52 -47.00
CA GLN A 462 2.55 3.58 -47.63
C GLN A 462 3.36 2.62 -48.51
N LYS A 463 3.14 1.32 -48.26
CA LYS A 463 3.05 0.20 -49.20
C LYS A 463 4.20 -0.08 -50.19
N SER A 464 4.83 -1.23 -49.96
CA SER A 464 4.98 -2.25 -51.01
C SER A 464 4.68 -3.63 -50.41
N TYR A 465 3.74 -4.32 -51.04
CA TYR A 465 3.21 -5.65 -50.70
C TYR A 465 3.96 -6.66 -51.56
N ILE A 466 4.58 -7.68 -50.98
CA ILE A 466 5.20 -8.80 -51.70
C ILE A 466 4.53 -10.09 -51.20
N PRO A 467 4.13 -11.04 -52.08
CA PRO A 467 3.40 -12.24 -51.67
C PRO A 467 4.30 -13.25 -50.93
N LEU A 468 3.72 -13.91 -49.93
CA LEU A 468 4.30 -15.07 -49.25
C LEU A 468 4.09 -16.34 -50.10
N GLU A 469 5.17 -16.94 -50.59
CA GLU A 469 5.16 -18.33 -51.06
C GLU A 469 5.42 -19.29 -49.87
N ARG A 470 4.52 -20.25 -49.71
CA ARG A 470 4.64 -21.38 -48.79
C ARG A 470 5.58 -22.43 -49.39
N CYS A 471 6.66 -22.77 -48.69
CA CYS A 471 7.36 -24.06 -48.82
C CYS A 471 7.37 -24.70 -47.42
N GLY A 472 6.82 -25.88 -47.17
CA GLY A 472 6.72 -27.05 -48.06
C GLY A 472 7.82 -28.02 -47.65
N ILE A 473 7.54 -28.87 -46.66
CA ILE A 473 8.40 -29.97 -46.23
C ILE A 473 8.47 -30.97 -47.39
N SER A 474 9.65 -31.19 -47.97
CA SER A 474 9.92 -32.35 -48.81
C SER A 474 11.13 -33.14 -48.30
N ARG A 475 10.86 -34.40 -47.96
CA ARG A 475 11.83 -35.45 -47.61
C ARG A 475 12.74 -35.74 -48.82
N ASN A 476 14.05 -35.81 -48.60
CA ASN A 476 14.95 -36.51 -49.52
C ASN A 476 15.17 -37.94 -49.02
N LEU A 477 14.68 -38.89 -49.82
CA LEU A 477 15.09 -40.29 -49.84
C LEU A 477 16.32 -40.38 -50.75
N ASN A 478 17.43 -40.89 -50.22
CA ASN A 478 18.55 -41.40 -51.02
C ASN A 478 18.34 -42.90 -51.25
N ILE A 479 18.40 -43.35 -52.50
CA ILE A 479 18.65 -44.76 -52.88
C ILE A 479 19.65 -44.77 -54.05
N ASN A 480 20.55 -45.75 -54.00
CA ASN A 480 21.60 -46.20 -54.92
C ASN A 480 23.00 -45.71 -54.47
N ASP A 481 23.92 -46.53 -53.98
CA ASP A 481 24.16 -47.98 -54.10
C ASP A 481 24.54 -48.67 -52.76
#